data_AF-A0AAD0PEW1-F1
#
_entry.id   AF-A0AAD0PEW1-F1
#
_cell.length_a   1.000
_cell.length_b   1.000
_cell.length_c   1.000
_cell.angle_alpha   90.00
_cell.angle_beta   90.00
_cell.angle_gamma   90.00
#
_symmetry.space_group_name_H-M   'P 1'
#
loop_
_entity.id
_entity.type
_entity.pdbx_description
1 polymer ?
#
loop_
_entity_poly.entity_id
_entity_poly.type
_entity_poly.pdbx_seq_one_letter_code
_entity_poly.pdbx_strand_id
1 'polypeptide(L)'
;MRYFKEPETGQIFAYEDETEDSVILPQLVLLTQAEVDDLLSKKHRDEQMGREAVWVAAEMAVVADQLLMHEDGDDMAVTTPEAWKDYRKALRRWVEGAEFFPNQEHRPVRPV
;
A
#
# COMPACT_ATOMS: atom_id res chain seq x y z
N MET A 1 -24.22 0.28 1.67
CA MET A 1 -23.71 1.65 1.52
C MET A 1 -23.98 2.09 0.09
N ARG A 2 -24.62 3.25 -0.11
CA ARG A 2 -24.82 3.89 -1.41
C ARG A 2 -23.75 4.95 -1.62
N TYR A 3 -23.12 4.94 -2.79
CA TYR A 3 -22.10 5.92 -3.14
C TYR A 3 -22.64 6.89 -4.19
N PHE A 4 -22.36 8.16 -4.00
CA PHE A 4 -22.77 9.23 -4.89
C PHE A 4 -21.58 10.09 -5.28
N LYS A 5 -21.66 10.71 -6.45
CA LYS A 5 -20.65 11.62 -6.99
C LYS A 5 -21.25 13.00 -7.20
N GLU A 6 -20.53 14.04 -6.78
CA GLU A 6 -20.85 15.41 -7.16
C GLU A 6 -20.31 15.69 -8.58
N PRO A 7 -21.16 16.09 -9.55
CA PRO A 7 -20.72 16.26 -10.94
C PRO A 7 -19.70 17.38 -11.16
N GLU A 8 -19.78 18.46 -10.37
CA GLU A 8 -18.93 19.64 -10.53
C GLU A 8 -17.50 19.40 -10.02
N THR A 9 -17.36 18.71 -8.88
CA THR A 9 -16.06 18.51 -8.21
C THR A 9 -15.51 17.10 -8.41
N GLY A 10 -16.37 16.13 -8.72
CA GLY A 10 -16.04 14.71 -8.74
C GLY A 10 -15.90 14.08 -7.35
N GLN A 11 -16.22 14.80 -6.27
CA GLN A 11 -16.14 14.29 -4.91
C GLN A 11 -17.13 13.14 -4.68
N ILE A 12 -16.68 12.09 -3.98
CA ILE A 12 -17.50 10.93 -3.63
C ILE A 12 -18.05 11.06 -2.21
N PHE A 13 -19.34 10.78 -2.07
CA PHE A 13 -20.07 10.72 -0.80
C PHE A 13 -20.61 9.31 -0.60
N ALA A 14 -20.58 8.81 0.62
CA ALA A 14 -21.12 7.51 0.99
C ALA A 14 -22.21 7.70 2.06
N TYR A 15 -23.36 7.10 1.83
CA TYR A 15 -24.50 7.11 2.74
C TYR A 15 -24.90 5.67 3.07
N GLU A 16 -25.46 5.46 4.26
CA GLU A 16 -26.03 4.16 4.62
C GLU A 16 -27.26 3.88 3.74
N ASP A 17 -27.53 2.59 3.48
CA ASP A 17 -28.62 2.22 2.58
C ASP A 17 -29.98 2.65 3.10
N GLU A 18 -30.12 2.73 4.43
CA GLU A 18 -31.32 3.18 5.13
C GLU A 18 -31.45 4.71 5.26
N THR A 19 -30.46 5.48 4.81
CA THR A 19 -30.52 6.95 4.86
C THR A 19 -31.73 7.46 4.07
N GLU A 20 -32.57 8.29 4.69
CA GLU A 20 -33.67 8.95 4.00
C GLU A 20 -33.15 9.86 2.88
N ASP A 21 -33.80 9.84 1.71
CA ASP A 21 -33.39 10.64 0.54
C ASP A 21 -33.44 12.15 0.80
N SER A 22 -34.23 12.61 1.78
CA SER A 22 -34.30 14.00 2.26
C SER A 22 -32.98 14.52 2.85
N VAL A 23 -32.13 13.61 3.33
CA VAL A 23 -30.82 13.90 3.93
C VAL A 23 -29.71 13.91 2.88
N ILE A 24 -29.97 13.34 1.69
CA ILE A 24 -29.00 13.25 0.61
C ILE A 24 -28.98 14.57 -0.16
N LEU A 25 -27.78 15.09 -0.41
CA LEU A 25 -27.62 16.35 -1.13
C LEU A 25 -28.19 16.21 -2.56
N PRO A 26 -29.09 17.12 -2.99
CA PRO A 26 -29.87 16.95 -4.22
C PRO A 26 -29.04 17.03 -5.51
N GLN A 27 -27.85 17.64 -5.45
CA GLN A 27 -26.94 17.74 -6.59
C GLN A 27 -26.10 16.46 -6.82
N LEU A 28 -26.19 15.48 -5.94
CA LEU A 28 -25.39 14.26 -6.02
C LEU A 28 -26.02 13.23 -6.97
N VAL A 29 -25.17 12.53 -7.72
CA VAL A 29 -25.57 11.49 -8.65
C VAL A 29 -25.17 10.13 -8.10
N LEU A 30 -26.12 9.20 -7.98
CA LEU A 30 -25.85 7.83 -7.52
C LEU A 30 -24.91 7.13 -8.51
N LEU A 31 -23.84 6.54 -7.98
CA LEU A 31 -22.92 5.73 -8.77
C LEU A 31 -23.58 4.39 -9.13
N THR A 32 -23.33 3.92 -10.34
CA THR A 32 -23.70 2.58 -10.77
C THR A 32 -22.87 1.52 -10.03
N GLN A 33 -23.35 0.27 -9.98
CA GLN A 33 -22.60 -0.82 -9.35
C GLN A 33 -21.18 -0.97 -9.94
N ALA A 34 -21.05 -0.84 -11.26
CA ALA A 34 -19.75 -0.92 -11.93
C ALA A 34 -18.79 0.21 -11.50
N GLU A 35 -19.29 1.44 -11.32
CA GLU A 35 -18.48 2.55 -10.83
C GLU A 35 -18.11 2.39 -9.35
N VAL A 36 -19.02 1.83 -8.54
CA VAL A 36 -18.73 1.48 -7.14
C VAL A 36 -17.64 0.40 -7.07
N ASP A 37 -17.73 -0.63 -7.89
CA ASP A 37 -16.74 -1.71 -7.93
C ASP A 37 -15.35 -1.20 -8.34
N ASP A 38 -15.28 -0.30 -9.33
CA ASP A 38 -14.03 0.35 -9.74
C ASP A 38 -13.45 1.22 -8.62
N LEU A 39 -14.28 2.05 -7.98
CA LEU A 39 -13.88 2.90 -6.86
C LEU A 39 -13.29 2.08 -5.70
N LEU A 40 -13.98 1.01 -5.31
CA LEU A 40 -13.53 0.14 -4.22
C LEU A 40 -12.26 -0.62 -4.60
N SER A 41 -12.16 -1.11 -5.84
CA SER A 41 -10.96 -1.78 -6.34
C SER A 41 -9.75 -0.85 -6.32
N LYS A 42 -9.93 0.40 -6.77
CA LYS A 42 -8.90 1.44 -6.70
C LYS A 42 -8.49 1.72 -5.26
N LYS A 43 -9.47 1.94 -4.37
CA LYS A 43 -9.21 2.19 -2.95
C LYS A 43 -8.41 1.04 -2.31
N HIS A 44 -8.80 -0.20 -2.59
CA HIS A 44 -8.07 -1.37 -2.09
C HIS A 44 -6.65 -1.46 -2.63
N ARG A 45 -6.42 -1.14 -3.92
CA ARG A 45 -5.08 -1.03 -4.48
C ARG A 45 -4.25 0.02 -3.75
N ASP A 46 -4.80 1.22 -3.56
CA ASP A 46 -4.11 2.32 -2.86
C ASP A 46 -3.75 1.94 -1.41
N GLU A 47 -4.66 1.27 -0.70
CA GLU A 47 -4.43 0.73 0.64
C GLU A 47 -3.34 -0.36 0.67
N GLN A 48 -3.29 -1.23 -0.34
CA GLN A 48 -2.22 -2.22 -0.48
C GLN A 48 -0.87 -1.54 -0.73
N MET A 49 -0.82 -0.57 -1.64
CA MET A 49 0.39 0.20 -1.93
C MET A 49 0.92 0.93 -0.69
N GLY A 50 0.04 1.56 0.08
CA GLY A 50 0.40 2.21 1.34
C GLY A 50 1.00 1.22 2.35
N ARG A 51 0.42 0.01 2.47
CA ARG A 51 0.95 -1.05 3.33
C ARG A 51 2.34 -1.52 2.89
N GLU A 52 2.56 -1.70 1.59
CA GLU A 52 3.90 -2.07 1.07
C GLU A 52 4.92 -0.96 1.33
N ALA A 53 4.55 0.31 1.15
CA ALA A 53 5.46 1.44 1.42
C ALA A 53 5.90 1.50 2.88
N VAL A 54 4.97 1.30 3.82
CA VAL A 54 5.27 1.22 5.26
C VAL A 54 6.16 0.01 5.56
N TRP A 55 5.86 -1.15 4.97
CA TRP A 55 6.65 -2.35 5.16
C TRP A 55 8.09 -2.20 4.62
N VAL A 56 8.26 -1.68 3.40
CA VAL A 56 9.58 -1.40 2.81
C VAL A 56 10.38 -0.44 3.69
N ALA A 57 9.75 0.60 4.23
CA ALA A 57 10.43 1.54 5.12
C ALA A 57 10.95 0.86 6.40
N ALA A 58 10.15 -0.05 6.99
CA ALA A 58 10.56 -0.82 8.15
C ALA A 58 11.73 -1.78 7.83
N GLU A 59 11.66 -2.52 6.72
CA GLU A 59 12.77 -3.40 6.31
C GLU A 59 14.04 -2.62 5.95
N MET A 60 13.92 -1.43 5.36
CA MET A 60 15.07 -0.56 5.07
C MET A 60 15.78 -0.10 6.35
N ALA A 61 15.05 0.10 7.46
CA ALA A 61 15.64 0.39 8.76
C ALA A 61 16.41 -0.82 9.32
N VAL A 62 15.85 -2.02 9.22
CA VAL A 62 16.53 -3.28 9.61
C VAL A 62 17.83 -3.48 8.82
N VAL A 63 17.78 -3.26 7.51
CA VAL A 63 18.98 -3.34 6.65
C VAL A 63 20.07 -2.36 7.12
N ALA A 64 19.69 -1.12 7.47
CA ALA A 64 20.64 -0.10 7.89
C ALA A 64 21.34 -0.50 9.21
N ASP A 65 20.56 -1.01 10.17
CA ASP A 65 21.07 -1.51 11.45
C ASP A 65 22.03 -2.69 11.27
N GLN A 66 21.66 -3.67 10.45
CA GLN A 66 22.51 -4.84 10.19
C GLN A 66 23.81 -4.49 9.48
N LEU A 67 23.78 -3.55 8.53
CA LEU A 67 25.00 -3.08 7.89
C LEU A 67 25.90 -2.32 8.87
N LEU A 68 25.34 -1.55 9.81
CA LEU A 68 26.10 -0.88 10.86
C LEU A 68 26.74 -1.88 11.82
N MET A 69 26.00 -2.91 12.25
CA MET A 69 26.55 -4.00 13.07
C MET A 69 27.76 -4.66 12.40
N HIS A 70 27.69 -4.92 11.09
CA HIS A 70 28.83 -5.44 10.32
C HIS A 70 30.02 -4.47 10.28
N GLU A 71 29.77 -3.17 10.19
CA GLU A 71 30.82 -2.14 10.20
C GLU A 71 31.52 -2.04 11.57
N ASP A 72 30.76 -2.22 12.66
CA ASP A 72 31.27 -2.20 14.04
C ASP A 72 31.92 -3.53 14.45
N GLY A 73 31.82 -4.58 13.62
CA GLY A 73 32.32 -5.92 13.94
C GLY A 73 31.51 -6.61 15.03
N ASP A 74 30.21 -6.34 15.12
CA ASP A 74 29.30 -6.95 16.08
C ASP A 74 28.97 -8.40 15.69
N ASP A 75 29.23 -9.34 16.59
CA ASP A 75 28.94 -10.78 16.42
C ASP A 75 27.43 -11.08 16.33
N MET A 76 26.57 -10.11 16.67
CA MET A 76 25.12 -10.21 16.51
C MET A 76 24.65 -9.93 15.08
N ALA A 77 25.52 -9.43 14.20
CA ALA A 77 25.19 -9.22 12.80
C ALA A 77 24.85 -10.57 12.13
N VAL A 78 23.70 -10.63 11.46
CA VAL A 78 23.27 -11.85 10.77
C VAL A 78 23.79 -11.83 9.34
N THR A 79 24.10 -13.02 8.80
CA THR A 79 24.50 -13.26 7.42
C THR A 79 25.71 -12.41 6.96
N THR A 80 25.82 -12.06 5.67
CA THR A 80 26.88 -11.21 5.12
C THR A 80 26.41 -9.77 4.78
N PRO A 81 27.31 -8.77 4.78
CA PRO A 81 27.01 -7.42 4.30
C PRO A 81 26.50 -7.40 2.85
N GLU A 82 27.02 -8.28 1.98
CA GLU A 82 26.63 -8.38 0.58
C GLU A 82 25.18 -8.82 0.42
N ALA A 83 24.74 -9.82 1.21
CA ALA A 83 23.36 -10.28 1.21
C ALA A 83 22.38 -9.18 1.64
N TRP A 84 22.73 -8.40 2.67
CA TRP A 84 21.94 -7.23 3.08
C TRP A 84 21.90 -6.13 2.01
N LYS A 85 23.02 -5.86 1.33
CA LYS A 85 23.06 -4.89 0.21
C LYS A 85 22.17 -5.33 -0.95
N ASP A 86 22.13 -6.62 -1.28
CA ASP A 86 21.28 -7.15 -2.34
C ASP A 86 19.80 -7.13 -1.94
N TYR A 87 19.47 -7.48 -0.69
CA TYR A 87 18.13 -7.32 -0.14
C TYR A 87 17.64 -5.87 -0.22
N ARG A 88 18.50 -4.90 0.15
CA ARG A 88 18.23 -3.46 0.01
C ARG A 88 17.87 -3.06 -1.42
N LYS A 89 18.59 -3.61 -2.41
CA LYS A 89 18.32 -3.34 -3.83
C LYS A 89 16.98 -3.95 -4.26
N ALA A 90 16.64 -5.15 -3.77
CA ALA A 90 15.36 -5.78 -4.04
C ALA A 90 14.19 -4.96 -3.46
N LEU A 91 14.30 -4.51 -2.20
CA LEU A 91 13.32 -3.62 -1.57
C LEU A 91 13.11 -2.32 -2.36
N ARG A 92 14.17 -1.67 -2.84
CA ARG A 92 14.06 -0.46 -3.67
C ARG A 92 13.38 -0.69 -5.02
N ARG A 93 13.36 -1.93 -5.51
CA ARG A 93 12.68 -2.32 -6.75
C ARG A 93 11.25 -2.80 -6.50
N TRP A 94 10.84 -2.98 -5.24
CA TRP A 94 9.50 -3.39 -4.85
C TRP A 94 8.55 -2.16 -4.83
N VAL A 95 8.11 -1.77 -6.02
CA VAL A 95 7.28 -0.57 -6.26
C VAL A 95 6.15 -0.87 -7.25
N GLU A 96 5.22 0.07 -7.42
CA GLU A 96 4.16 -0.07 -8.43
C GLU A 96 4.74 -0.31 -9.83
N GLY A 97 4.19 -1.30 -10.53
CA GLY A 97 4.68 -1.74 -11.84
C GLY A 97 5.78 -2.81 -11.78
N ALA A 98 6.33 -3.12 -10.61
CA ALA A 98 7.19 -4.28 -10.43
C ALA A 98 6.39 -5.58 -10.54
N GLU A 99 7.06 -6.66 -10.96
CA GLU A 99 6.44 -7.98 -11.10
C GLU A 99 5.85 -8.44 -9.76
N PHE A 100 4.59 -8.89 -9.80
CA PHE A 100 3.82 -9.35 -8.64
C PHE A 100 3.56 -8.33 -7.54
N PHE A 101 4.00 -7.08 -7.65
CA PHE A 101 3.63 -6.04 -6.70
C PHE A 101 2.11 -5.77 -6.76
N PRO A 102 1.40 -5.59 -5.62
CA PRO A 102 1.85 -5.58 -4.22
C PRO A 102 1.58 -6.91 -3.48
N ASN A 103 1.67 -8.07 -4.14
CA ASN A 103 1.40 -9.36 -3.50
C ASN A 103 2.44 -9.69 -2.44
N GLN A 104 1.99 -9.86 -1.19
CA GLN A 104 2.85 -10.11 -0.04
C GLN A 104 3.65 -11.41 -0.14
N GLU A 105 3.12 -12.42 -0.83
CA GLU A 105 3.79 -13.71 -1.03
C GLU A 105 5.03 -13.59 -1.92
N HIS A 106 5.13 -12.51 -2.69
CA HIS A 106 6.24 -12.21 -3.59
C HIS A 106 7.16 -11.11 -3.07
N ARG A 107 6.97 -10.68 -1.83
CA ARG A 107 7.87 -9.72 -1.19
C ARG A 107 9.30 -10.23 -1.22
N PRO A 108 10.29 -9.33 -1.39
CA PRO A 108 11.68 -9.66 -1.16
C PRO A 108 11.86 -10.36 0.19
N VAL A 109 12.58 -11.48 0.17
CA VAL A 109 12.85 -12.28 1.37
C VAL A 109 14.11 -11.77 2.07
N ARG A 110 13.99 -11.51 3.37
CA ARG A 110 15.10 -11.10 4.23
C ARG A 110 16.16 -12.19 4.28
N PRO A 111 17.46 -11.86 4.24
CA PRO A 111 18.51 -12.86 4.41
C PRO A 111 18.57 -13.36 5.86
N VAL A 112 19.01 -14.61 6.03
CA VAL A 112 19.18 -15.31 7.31
C VAL A 112 20.60 -15.82 7.48
#